data_AF-A0A3D2RUJ1-F1
#
_entry.id   AF-A0A3D2RUJ1-F1
#
_cell.length_a   1.000
_cell.length_b   1.000
_cell.length_c   1.000
_cell.angle_alpha   90.00
_cell.angle_beta   90.00
_cell.angle_gamma   90.00
#
_symmetry.space_group_name_H-M   'P 1'
#
loop_
_entity.id
_entity.type
_entity.pdbx_description
1 polymer ?
#
loop_
_entity_poly.entity_id
_entity_poly.type
_entity_poly.pdbx_seq_one_letter_code
_entity_poly.pdbx_strand_id
1 'polypeptide(L)'
;MEFVLRELLILKSSIDLPSKKNGMLLMKNENKIKVAVIGCGFFATNHILSWKNFKDVDLVGVCDLDEERAINASHLAKGTPYFTDAELMLKEVRPDVVDIVTTAPSHYNLAKLAASLNISAIIQKPLAPSLKESTKIVDLAETTQTPMMVHENFRFQQPLR
;
A
#
# COMPACT_ATOMS: atom_id res chain seq x y z
N MET A 1 14.97 -3.05 -1.59
CA MET A 1 14.24 -2.95 -0.31
C MET A 1 13.80 -1.52 0.02
N GLU A 2 14.51 -0.46 -0.38
CA GLU A 2 14.09 0.93 -0.08
C GLU A 2 13.04 1.55 -1.02
N PHE A 3 12.63 0.86 -2.09
CA PHE A 3 11.80 1.46 -3.15
C PHE A 3 10.40 1.85 -2.67
N VAL A 4 9.68 0.90 -2.08
CA VAL A 4 8.32 1.12 -1.56
C VAL A 4 8.29 2.18 -0.46
N LEU A 5 9.39 2.35 0.28
CA LEU A 5 9.52 3.40 1.29
C LEU A 5 9.61 4.79 0.69
N ARG A 6 10.33 4.95 -0.42
CA ARG A 6 10.41 6.24 -1.13
C ARG A 6 9.05 6.62 -1.70
N GLU A 7 8.30 5.62 -2.17
CA GLU A 7 6.93 5.81 -2.64
C GLU A 7 6.02 6.25 -1.50
N LEU A 8 6.14 5.61 -0.34
CA LEU A 8 5.42 6.03 0.86
C LEU A 8 5.78 7.46 1.29
N LEU A 9 7.05 7.85 1.20
CA LEU A 9 7.48 9.22 1.53
C LEU A 9 6.90 10.25 0.55
N ILE A 10 6.76 9.90 -0.73
CA ILE A 10 6.10 10.77 -1.70
C ILE A 10 4.60 10.86 -1.39
N LEU A 11 3.93 9.72 -1.14
CA LEU A 11 2.53 9.71 -0.74
C LEU A 11 2.28 10.48 0.56
N LYS A 12 3.16 10.36 1.57
CA LYS A 12 3.13 11.14 2.82
C LYS A 12 3.10 12.65 2.59
N SER A 13 3.76 13.14 1.54
CA SER A 13 3.75 14.58 1.21
C SER A 13 2.43 15.04 0.57
N SER A 14 1.63 14.09 0.06
CA SER A 14 0.33 14.33 -0.58
C SER A 14 -0.86 13.96 0.31
N ILE A 15 -0.65 13.15 1.34
CA ILE A 15 -1.64 12.83 2.37
C ILE A 15 -1.54 13.91 3.44
N ASP A 16 -2.62 14.66 3.68
CA ASP A 16 -2.70 15.61 4.78
C ASP A 16 -2.83 14.83 6.12
N LEU A 17 -1.72 14.23 6.55
CA LEU A 17 -1.63 13.58 7.86
C LEU A 17 -1.79 14.69 8.91
N PRO A 18 -2.71 14.57 9.88
CA PRO A 18 -2.97 15.63 10.85
C PRO A 18 -1.67 16.01 11.58
N SER A 19 -1.09 17.15 11.19
CA SER A 19 0.10 17.69 11.84
C SER A 19 -0.32 18.30 13.18
N LYS A 20 0.19 17.74 14.28
CA LYS A 20 0.03 18.32 15.62
C LYS A 20 0.66 19.72 15.61
N LYS A 21 -0.18 20.77 15.69
CA LYS A 21 0.26 22.09 16.13
C LYS A 21 0.57 22.05 17.64
N ASN A 22 1.68 22.68 17.98
CA ASN A 22 2.14 23.11 19.32
C ASN A 22 2.91 22.10 20.18
N GLY A 23 4.21 22.36 20.28
CA GLY A 23 4.89 22.61 21.56
C GLY A 23 4.98 21.46 22.56
N MET A 24 6.23 21.03 22.80
CA MET A 24 6.72 20.23 23.92
C MET A 24 6.83 18.71 23.68
N LEU A 25 8.07 18.26 23.82
CA LEU A 25 8.59 16.92 23.53
C LEU A 25 8.00 15.89 24.51
N LEU A 26 7.07 15.06 24.04
CA LEU A 26 6.72 13.78 24.67
C LEU A 26 6.96 12.68 23.64
N MET A 27 8.00 11.87 23.87
CA MET A 27 8.31 10.70 23.07
C MET A 27 7.23 9.62 23.29
N LYS A 28 6.25 9.59 22.38
CA LYS A 28 5.28 8.49 22.23
C LYS A 28 5.11 8.23 20.74
N ASN A 29 5.34 6.98 20.31
CA ASN A 29 5.24 6.48 18.93
C ASN A 29 3.79 6.56 18.40
N GLU A 30 3.24 7.74 18.17
CA GLU A 30 1.81 7.92 17.86
C GLU A 30 1.47 8.12 16.38
N ASN A 31 2.42 8.21 15.44
CA ASN A 31 2.14 8.39 14.01
C ASN A 31 2.85 7.38 13.10
N LYS A 32 2.76 6.07 13.42
CA LYS A 32 3.12 5.06 12.43
C LYS A 32 2.07 5.04 11.33
N ILE A 33 2.49 4.96 10.08
CA ILE A 33 1.57 4.76 8.97
C ILE A 33 1.06 3.33 8.98
N LYS A 34 -0.25 3.18 8.95
CA LYS A 34 -0.91 1.89 8.77
C LYS A 34 -0.88 1.50 7.30
N VAL A 35 -0.23 0.38 7.01
CA VAL A 35 -0.18 -0.21 5.68
C VAL A 35 -0.93 -1.53 5.68
N ALA A 36 -1.75 -1.77 4.66
CA ALA A 36 -2.27 -3.11 4.35
C ALA A 36 -1.72 -3.59 3.00
N VAL A 37 -1.60 -4.90 2.81
CA VAL A 37 -1.12 -5.50 1.55
C VAL A 37 -2.22 -6.37 0.95
N ILE A 38 -2.53 -6.17 -0.34
CA ILE A 38 -3.43 -7.05 -1.11
C ILE A 38 -2.60 -7.78 -2.17
N GLY A 39 -2.72 -9.10 -2.20
CA GLY A 39 -1.88 -10.01 -2.98
C GLY A 39 -0.71 -10.51 -2.16
N CYS A 40 -0.63 -11.82 -1.97
CA CYS A 40 0.39 -12.54 -1.20
C CYS A 40 1.21 -13.48 -2.12
N GLY A 41 1.36 -13.10 -3.39
CA GLY A 41 2.11 -13.85 -4.39
C GLY A 41 3.63 -13.62 -4.35
N PHE A 42 4.32 -14.02 -5.42
CA PHE A 42 5.78 -14.00 -5.51
C PHE A 42 6.43 -12.65 -5.13
N PHE A 43 5.94 -11.54 -5.68
CA PHE A 43 6.50 -10.22 -5.40
C PHE A 43 6.12 -9.67 -4.02
N ALA A 44 5.01 -10.12 -3.44
CA ALA A 44 4.52 -9.65 -2.14
C ALA A 44 5.50 -9.94 -1.00
N THR A 45 6.26 -11.03 -1.09
CA THR A 45 7.31 -11.37 -0.11
C THR A 45 8.30 -10.21 0.08
N ASN A 46 8.74 -9.58 -1.01
CA ASN A 46 9.68 -8.47 -0.96
C ASN A 46 9.07 -7.20 -0.35
N HIS A 47 7.78 -6.95 -0.63
CA HIS A 47 7.05 -5.81 -0.09
C HIS A 47 6.83 -5.98 1.41
N ILE A 48 6.29 -7.13 1.83
CA ILE A 48 6.04 -7.47 3.24
C ILE A 48 7.33 -7.40 4.06
N LEU A 49 8.44 -7.96 3.56
CA LEU A 49 9.74 -7.87 4.23
C LEU A 49 10.25 -6.42 4.33
N SER A 50 9.97 -5.58 3.33
CA SER A 50 10.34 -4.16 3.36
C SER A 50 9.52 -3.41 4.41
N TRP A 51 8.20 -3.62 4.45
CA TRP A 51 7.30 -3.00 5.42
C TRP A 51 7.59 -3.42 6.86
N LYS A 52 7.78 -4.73 7.09
CA LYS A 52 8.07 -5.31 8.41
C LYS A 52 9.30 -4.72 9.08
N ASN A 53 10.28 -4.28 8.29
CA ASN A 53 11.55 -3.76 8.79
C ASN A 53 11.52 -2.24 9.00
N PHE A 54 10.44 -1.56 8.60
CA PHE A 54 10.36 -0.11 8.68
C PHE A 54 9.72 0.34 9.99
N LYS A 55 10.46 1.13 10.78
CA LYS A 55 10.06 1.52 12.14
C LYS A 55 8.82 2.42 12.17
N ASP A 56 8.61 3.22 11.13
CA ASP A 56 7.52 4.20 11.03
C ASP A 56 6.27 3.67 10.32
N VAL A 57 6.22 2.35 10.07
CA VAL A 57 5.05 1.65 9.51
C VAL A 57 4.54 0.61 10.49
N ASP A 58 3.23 0.47 10.49
CA ASP A 58 2.51 -0.64 11.11
C ASP A 58 1.79 -1.42 10.00
N LEU A 59 2.14 -2.70 9.83
CA LEU A 59 1.51 -3.55 8.82
C LEU A 59 0.26 -4.18 9.45
N VAL A 60 -0.90 -3.62 9.12
CA VAL A 60 -2.16 -3.86 9.83
C VAL A 60 -3.05 -4.94 9.21
N GLY A 61 -2.76 -5.36 7.99
CA GLY A 61 -3.49 -6.44 7.32
C GLY A 61 -2.77 -6.97 6.09
N VAL A 62 -2.91 -8.27 5.83
CA VAL A 62 -2.52 -8.91 4.57
C VAL A 62 -3.72 -9.65 3.98
N CYS A 63 -3.88 -9.63 2.66
CA CYS A 63 -5.02 -10.24 1.98
C CYS A 63 -4.59 -11.00 0.73
N ASP A 64 -5.16 -12.19 0.52
CA ASP A 64 -5.13 -12.92 -0.75
C ASP A 64 -6.40 -13.76 -0.88
N LEU A 65 -6.85 -14.04 -2.10
CA LEU A 65 -8.01 -14.92 -2.33
C LEU A 65 -7.68 -16.38 -1.97
N ASP A 66 -6.41 -16.75 -2.05
CA ASP A 66 -5.88 -18.04 -1.59
C ASP A 66 -5.51 -17.93 -0.10
N GLU A 67 -6.29 -18.62 0.74
CA GLU A 67 -6.16 -18.55 2.20
C GLU A 67 -4.77 -19.01 2.68
N GLU A 68 -4.19 -20.05 2.08
CA GLU A 68 -2.86 -20.53 2.47
C GLU A 68 -1.79 -19.46 2.21
N ARG A 69 -1.90 -18.72 1.10
CA ARG A 69 -0.99 -17.59 0.82
C ARG A 69 -1.17 -16.48 1.83
N ALA A 70 -2.41 -16.15 2.20
CA ALA A 70 -2.71 -15.12 3.21
C ALA A 70 -2.13 -15.49 4.59
N ILE A 71 -2.29 -16.74 5.03
CA ILE A 71 -1.72 -17.27 6.29
C ILE A 71 -0.18 -17.21 6.25
N ASN A 72 0.44 -17.66 5.16
CA ASN A 72 1.90 -17.63 5.02
C ASN A 72 2.44 -16.19 5.03
N ALA A 73 1.75 -15.26 4.38
CA ALA A 73 2.08 -13.84 4.42
C ALA A 73 1.95 -13.25 5.83
N SER A 74 0.92 -13.64 6.59
CA SER A 74 0.76 -13.24 7.99
C SER A 74 1.94 -13.67 8.86
N HIS A 75 2.37 -14.94 8.73
CA HIS A 75 3.55 -15.44 9.44
C HIS A 75 4.82 -14.65 9.06
N LEU A 76 5.01 -14.39 7.76
CA LEU A 76 6.11 -13.55 7.27
C LEU A 76 6.06 -12.14 7.89
N ALA A 77 4.85 -11.60 8.05
CA ALA A 77 4.53 -10.28 8.60
C ALA A 77 4.51 -10.21 10.14
N LYS A 78 5.04 -11.22 10.87
CA LYS A 78 5.03 -11.27 12.35
C LYS A 78 3.63 -11.43 12.97
N GLY A 79 2.74 -12.15 12.29
CA GLY A 79 1.39 -12.44 12.78
C GLY A 79 0.38 -11.32 12.53
N THR A 80 0.64 -10.41 11.58
CA THR A 80 -0.36 -9.44 11.10
C THR A 80 -1.66 -10.16 10.71
N PRO A 81 -2.85 -9.64 11.04
CA PRO A 81 -4.12 -10.26 10.66
C PRO A 81 -4.19 -10.55 9.15
N TYR A 82 -4.62 -11.75 8.80
CA TYR A 82 -4.85 -12.14 7.41
C TYR A 82 -6.33 -12.10 7.06
N PHE A 83 -6.61 -11.87 5.78
CA PHE A 83 -7.95 -11.80 5.22
C PHE A 83 -8.00 -12.50 3.87
N THR A 84 -9.19 -12.97 3.50
CA THR A 84 -9.49 -13.51 2.17
C THR A 84 -10.44 -12.61 1.36
N ASP A 85 -10.86 -11.50 1.96
CA ASP A 85 -11.71 -10.48 1.35
C ASP A 85 -11.07 -9.10 1.55
N ALA A 86 -10.76 -8.44 0.44
CA ALA A 86 -10.09 -7.14 0.44
C ALA A 86 -10.99 -6.02 0.98
N GLU A 87 -12.29 -6.05 0.68
CA GLU A 87 -13.22 -5.01 1.14
C GLU A 87 -13.43 -5.11 2.65
N LEU A 88 -13.57 -6.33 3.17
CA LEU A 88 -13.64 -6.58 4.60
C LEU A 88 -12.38 -6.07 5.31
N MET A 89 -11.19 -6.47 4.82
CA MET A 89 -9.92 -6.02 5.38
C MET A 89 -9.85 -4.49 5.44
N LEU A 90 -10.08 -3.81 4.32
CA LEU A 90 -9.94 -2.35 4.24
C LEU A 90 -10.92 -1.61 5.17
N LYS A 91 -12.13 -2.13 5.36
CA LYS A 91 -13.13 -1.55 6.28
C LYS A 91 -12.80 -1.78 7.75
N GLU A 92 -12.24 -2.94 8.09
CA GLU A 92 -11.90 -3.32 9.46
C GLU A 92 -10.62 -2.66 9.94
N VAL A 93 -9.53 -2.80 9.19
CA VAL A 93 -8.20 -2.34 9.64
C VAL A 93 -7.94 -0.87 9.30
N ARG A 94 -8.70 -0.30 8.36
CA ARG A 94 -8.68 1.11 7.93
C ARG A 94 -7.25 1.64 7.78
N PRO A 95 -6.46 1.09 6.84
CA PRO A 95 -5.09 1.52 6.63
C PRO A 95 -5.06 2.94 6.03
N ASP A 96 -3.97 3.65 6.24
CA ASP A 96 -3.73 4.94 5.55
C ASP A 96 -3.33 4.70 4.08
N VAL A 97 -2.59 3.61 3.85
CA VAL A 97 -2.09 3.19 2.54
C VAL A 97 -2.34 1.70 2.31
N VAL A 98 -2.81 1.32 1.13
CA VAL A 98 -2.86 -0.07 0.67
C VAL A 98 -1.79 -0.30 -0.40
N ASP A 99 -1.02 -1.36 -0.25
CA ASP A 99 -0.04 -1.85 -1.23
C ASP A 99 -0.65 -3.01 -2.02
N ILE A 100 -0.98 -2.75 -3.28
CA ILE A 100 -1.66 -3.68 -4.19
C ILE A 100 -0.58 -4.41 -5.01
N VAL A 101 -0.23 -5.62 -4.54
CA VAL A 101 0.82 -6.48 -5.08
C VAL A 101 0.23 -7.70 -5.82
N THR A 102 -0.83 -7.45 -6.57
CA THR A 102 -1.57 -8.44 -7.36
C THR A 102 -1.13 -8.44 -8.83
N THR A 103 -1.91 -9.07 -9.72
CA THR A 103 -1.70 -9.03 -11.17
C THR A 103 -2.47 -7.86 -11.81
N ALA A 104 -1.92 -7.33 -12.91
CA ALA A 104 -2.44 -6.14 -13.59
C ALA A 104 -3.95 -6.11 -13.87
N PRO A 105 -4.63 -7.22 -14.24
CA PRO A 105 -6.08 -7.21 -14.47
C PRO A 105 -6.91 -6.81 -13.26
N SER A 106 -6.39 -7.00 -12.04
CA SER A 106 -7.12 -6.72 -10.80
C SER A 106 -6.90 -5.30 -10.26
N HIS A 107 -5.86 -4.60 -10.71
CA HIS A 107 -5.42 -3.33 -10.12
C HIS A 107 -6.50 -2.26 -10.14
N TYR A 108 -7.22 -2.07 -11.25
CA TYR A 108 -8.25 -1.03 -11.36
C TYR A 108 -9.37 -1.22 -10.32
N ASN A 109 -9.87 -2.44 -10.16
CA ASN A 109 -10.95 -2.71 -9.22
C ASN A 109 -10.50 -2.53 -7.76
N LEU A 110 -9.29 -2.96 -7.43
CA LEU A 110 -8.72 -2.78 -6.10
C LEU A 110 -8.39 -1.31 -5.79
N ALA A 111 -7.87 -0.58 -6.77
CA ALA A 111 -7.64 0.87 -6.65
C ALA A 111 -8.95 1.64 -6.48
N LYS A 112 -10.00 1.26 -7.22
CA LYS A 112 -11.34 1.82 -7.09
C LYS A 112 -11.93 1.57 -5.70
N LEU A 113 -11.74 0.36 -5.17
CA LEU A 113 -12.16 0.01 -3.81
C LEU A 113 -11.39 0.82 -2.76
N ALA A 114 -10.07 1.00 -2.92
CA ALA A 114 -9.29 1.84 -2.02
C ALA A 114 -9.77 3.30 -2.05
N ALA A 115 -9.97 3.86 -3.25
CA ALA A 115 -10.43 5.22 -3.44
C ALA A 115 -11.84 5.48 -2.88
N SER A 116 -12.76 4.52 -3.00
CA SER A 116 -14.10 4.67 -2.42
C SER A 116 -14.09 4.73 -0.89
N LEU A 117 -13.00 4.28 -0.26
CA LEU A 117 -12.75 4.33 1.18
C LEU A 117 -11.78 5.46 1.57
N ASN A 118 -11.36 6.30 0.61
CA ASN A 118 -10.34 7.35 0.78
C ASN A 118 -8.99 6.81 1.28
N ILE A 119 -8.59 5.62 0.84
CA ILE A 119 -7.33 4.97 1.19
C ILE A 119 -6.34 5.17 0.03
N SER A 120 -5.16 5.70 0.34
CA SER A 120 -4.11 5.89 -0.68
C SER A 120 -3.57 4.54 -1.17
N ALA A 121 -3.15 4.45 -2.43
CA ALA A 121 -2.72 3.18 -3.01
C ALA A 121 -1.30 3.22 -3.57
N ILE A 122 -0.51 2.18 -3.28
CA ILE A 122 0.68 1.81 -4.07
C ILE A 122 0.27 0.61 -4.93
N ILE A 123 0.55 0.64 -6.22
CA ILE A 123 0.06 -0.35 -7.18
C ILE A 123 1.24 -0.95 -7.94
N GLN A 124 1.33 -2.28 -7.95
CA GLN A 124 2.38 -2.96 -8.71
C GLN A 124 2.39 -2.61 -10.19
N LYS A 125 3.60 -2.55 -10.76
CA LYS A 125 3.80 -2.54 -12.20
C LYS A 125 3.57 -3.95 -12.81
N PRO A 126 3.14 -4.06 -14.08
CA PRO A 126 2.62 -2.96 -14.90
C PRO A 126 1.29 -2.45 -14.35
N LEU A 127 1.05 -1.14 -14.47
CA LEU A 127 -0.10 -0.47 -13.84
C LEU A 127 -1.44 -1.12 -14.22
N ALA A 128 -1.62 -1.42 -15.52
CA ALA A 128 -2.77 -2.15 -16.04
C ALA A 128 -2.38 -2.93 -17.32
N PRO A 129 -3.24 -3.82 -17.84
CA PRO A 129 -2.93 -4.63 -19.04
C PRO A 129 -2.78 -3.83 -20.34
N SER A 130 -3.21 -2.56 -20.38
CA SER A 130 -3.09 -1.69 -21.54
C SER A 130 -2.99 -0.22 -21.13
N LEU A 131 -2.57 0.64 -22.08
CA LEU A 131 -2.58 2.09 -21.89
C LEU A 131 -3.99 2.60 -21.56
N LYS A 132 -5.01 2.13 -22.28
CA LYS A 132 -6.41 2.52 -22.05
C LYS A 132 -6.87 2.20 -20.62
N GLU A 133 -6.52 1.02 -20.11
CA GLU A 133 -6.86 0.65 -18.72
C GLU A 133 -6.01 1.43 -17.71
N SER A 134 -4.76 1.77 -18.04
CA SER A 134 -3.89 2.59 -17.19
C SER A 134 -4.44 4.01 -17.04
N THR A 135 -4.95 4.61 -18.13
CA THR A 135 -5.59 5.94 -18.09
C THR A 135 -6.77 5.95 -17.13
N LYS A 136 -7.57 4.89 -17.05
CA LYS A 136 -8.68 4.81 -16.08
C LYS A 136 -8.22 4.90 -14.62
N ILE A 137 -7.04 4.38 -14.29
CA ILE A 137 -6.48 4.47 -12.93
C ILE A 137 -6.01 5.90 -12.65
N VAL A 138 -5.44 6.57 -13.64
CA VAL A 138 -5.06 8.00 -13.53
C VAL A 138 -6.31 8.87 -13.34
N ASP A 139 -7.32 8.70 -14.19
CA ASP A 139 -8.59 9.42 -14.09
C ASP A 139 -9.26 9.17 -12.73
N LEU A 140 -9.20 7.94 -12.22
CA LEU A 140 -9.71 7.59 -10.91
C LEU A 140 -8.98 8.36 -9.80
N ALA A 141 -7.66 8.40 -9.81
CA ALA A 141 -6.87 9.13 -8.82
C ALA A 141 -7.19 10.64 -8.85
N GLU A 142 -7.30 11.22 -10.04
CA GLU A 142 -7.64 12.65 -10.21
C GLU A 142 -9.08 12.96 -9.78
N THR A 143 -10.06 12.16 -10.18
CA THR A 143 -11.47 12.42 -9.86
C THR A 143 -11.81 12.19 -8.39
N THR A 144 -11.17 11.22 -7.75
CA THR A 144 -11.38 10.92 -6.32
C THR A 144 -10.47 11.71 -5.39
N GLN A 145 -9.48 12.42 -5.94
CA GLN A 145 -8.42 13.10 -5.17
C GLN A 145 -7.72 12.16 -4.18
N THR A 146 -7.70 10.86 -4.48
CA THR A 146 -7.04 9.85 -3.66
C THR A 146 -5.62 9.63 -4.20
N PRO A 147 -4.56 9.83 -3.38
CA PRO A 147 -3.19 9.61 -3.80
C PRO A 147 -2.95 8.16 -4.25
N MET A 148 -2.43 7.99 -5.46
CA MET A 148 -2.05 6.69 -6.01
C MET A 148 -0.65 6.74 -6.61
N MET A 149 0.14 5.69 -6.42
CA MET A 149 1.49 5.58 -6.96
C MET A 149 1.73 4.21 -7.58
N VAL A 150 2.42 4.19 -8.72
CA VAL A 150 2.90 2.95 -9.34
C VAL A 150 4.23 2.53 -8.72
N HIS A 151 4.38 1.25 -8.37
CA HIS A 151 5.63 0.68 -7.89
C HIS A 151 6.64 0.48 -9.03
N GLU A 152 7.16 1.58 -9.57
CA GLU A 152 8.22 1.57 -10.61
C GLU A 152 9.60 1.66 -9.95
N ASN A 153 10.03 0.54 -9.39
CA ASN A 153 11.21 0.46 -8.53
C ASN A 153 12.52 0.89 -9.22
N PHE A 154 12.62 0.78 -10.55
CA PHE A 154 13.81 1.20 -11.30
C PHE A 154 14.05 2.71 -11.20
N ARG A 155 12.99 3.52 -11.03
CA ARG A 155 13.09 4.99 -10.87
C ARG A 155 13.95 5.42 -9.68
N PHE A 156 14.16 4.55 -8.69
CA PHE A 156 14.94 4.89 -7.50
C PHE A 156 16.24 4.07 -7.35
N GLN A 157 16.64 3.31 -8.37
CA GLN A 157 17.94 2.65 -8.37
C GLN A 157 19.07 3.66 -8.52
N GLN A 158 20.15 3.52 -7.73
CA GLN A 158 21.26 4.48 -7.70
C GLN A 158 21.94 4.74 -9.05
N PRO A 159 22.15 3.75 -9.95
CA PRO A 159 22.78 4.01 -11.24
C PRO A 159 21.96 4.89 -12.19
N LEU A 160 20.67 5.14 -11.91
CA LEU A 160 19.74 5.89 -12.75
C LEU A 160 19.45 7.30 -12.20
N ARG A 161 20.26 7.78 -11.25
CA ARG A 161 20.20 9.14 -10.67
C ARG A 161 21.55 9.81 -10.72
#